data_AF-A0A8B7QNR5-F1
#
_entry.id   AF-A0A8B7QNR5-F1
#
_cell.length_a   1.000
_cell.length_b   1.000
_cell.length_c   1.000
_cell.angle_alpha   90.00
_cell.angle_beta   90.00
_cell.angle_gamma   90.00
#
_symmetry.space_group_name_H-M   'P 1'
#
loop_
_entity.id
_entity.type
_entity.pdbx_description
1 polymer ?
#
loop_
_entity_poly.entity_id
_entity_poly.type
_entity_poly.pdbx_seq_one_letter_code
_entity_poly.pdbx_strand_id
1 'polypeptide(L)'
;MNLVAGAFLRMLFLLSAQPWSTGVAGNPYDCHTPLASTLPRASFSSSSELSSSHGPGFASLNRRDGAGGWSPLVSDKYQWLQIDLGERMEVTAVATQGGYGSSNWVTSYLLMFSDGGRNWKQYQREESLLVCLY
;
A
#
# COMPACT_ATOMS: atom_id res chain seq x y z
N MET A 1 -53.84 -7.91 44.43
CA MET A 1 -52.54 -7.81 45.13
C MET A 1 -51.54 -8.66 44.35
N ASN A 2 -50.38 -8.09 44.07
CA ASN A 2 -49.29 -8.54 43.19
C ASN A 2 -48.80 -9.99 43.51
N LEU A 3 -48.16 -10.80 42.66
CA LEU A 3 -47.13 -10.58 41.63
C LEU A 3 -47.08 -11.77 40.62
N VAL A 4 -46.94 -11.44 39.33
CA VAL A 4 -45.95 -11.90 38.32
C VAL A 4 -45.70 -13.41 38.18
N ALA A 5 -46.19 -14.10 37.13
CA ALA A 5 -45.79 -14.12 35.70
C ALA A 5 -44.61 -15.05 35.39
N GLY A 6 -44.79 -15.82 34.30
CA GLY A 6 -44.03 -17.01 33.95
C GLY A 6 -42.59 -16.77 33.53
N ALA A 7 -41.76 -17.76 33.84
CA ALA A 7 -40.40 -17.88 33.35
C ALA A 7 -40.42 -18.48 31.94
N PHE A 8 -40.18 -17.65 30.92
CA PHE A 8 -39.73 -18.13 29.62
C PHE A 8 -38.21 -18.00 29.55
N LEU A 9 -37.56 -19.15 29.43
CA LEU A 9 -36.14 -19.31 29.19
C LEU A 9 -35.77 -18.61 27.88
N ARG A 10 -35.09 -17.45 27.97
CA ARG A 10 -34.41 -16.82 26.82
C ARG A 10 -32.90 -16.90 27.04
N MET A 11 -32.31 -17.76 26.21
CA MET A 11 -30.91 -17.86 25.83
C MET A 11 -30.18 -16.50 25.93
N LEU A 12 -29.25 -16.37 26.89
CA LEU A 12 -28.31 -15.25 26.95
C LEU A 12 -27.16 -15.56 25.97
N PHE A 13 -27.29 -15.11 24.73
CA PHE A 13 -26.12 -14.79 23.93
C PHE A 13 -25.52 -13.52 24.55
N LEU A 14 -24.32 -13.64 25.12
CA LEU A 14 -23.50 -12.48 25.45
C LEU A 14 -23.06 -11.83 24.14
N LEU A 15 -23.92 -10.98 23.58
CA LEU A 15 -23.51 -9.93 22.67
C LEU A 15 -22.69 -8.95 23.52
N SER A 16 -21.38 -9.13 23.54
CA SER A 16 -20.51 -7.99 23.78
C SER A 16 -20.74 -7.06 22.59
N ALA A 17 -21.60 -6.05 22.78
CA ALA A 17 -21.54 -4.85 21.97
C ALA A 17 -20.19 -4.20 22.28
N GLN A 18 -19.14 -4.65 21.59
CA GLN A 18 -18.01 -3.77 21.41
C GLN A 18 -18.58 -2.55 20.69
N PRO A 19 -18.40 -1.33 21.22
CA PRO A 19 -18.73 -0.15 20.44
C PRO A 19 -18.03 -0.35 19.11
N TRP A 20 -18.78 -0.24 18.01
CA TRP A 20 -18.17 -0.18 16.71
C TRP A 20 -17.09 0.88 16.82
N SER A 21 -15.83 0.47 16.86
CA SER A 21 -14.75 1.33 16.44
C SER A 21 -15.26 1.82 15.11
N THR A 22 -15.51 3.13 15.01
CA THR A 22 -15.78 3.80 13.76
C THR A 22 -14.55 3.55 12.91
N GLY A 23 -14.50 2.38 12.27
CA GLY A 23 -13.73 2.16 11.09
C GLY A 23 -14.29 3.22 10.16
N VAL A 24 -13.50 4.26 9.98
CA VAL A 24 -13.74 5.26 8.96
C VAL A 24 -13.90 4.44 7.69
N ALA A 25 -15.15 4.22 7.27
CA ALA A 25 -15.45 3.88 5.90
C ALA A 25 -14.97 5.13 5.15
N GLY A 26 -13.69 5.09 4.73
CA GLY A 26 -13.12 6.13 3.91
C GLY A 26 -14.08 6.34 2.77
N ASN A 27 -14.51 7.59 2.59
CA ASN A 27 -15.31 7.95 1.44
C ASN A 27 -14.57 7.40 0.22
N PRO A 28 -15.15 6.50 -0.59
CA PRO A 28 -14.45 5.89 -1.73
C PRO A 28 -14.01 6.92 -2.79
N TYR A 29 -14.40 8.19 -2.62
CA TYR A 29 -13.99 9.34 -3.42
C TYR A 29 -12.81 10.15 -2.83
N ASP A 30 -12.23 9.76 -1.70
CA ASP A 30 -11.06 10.44 -1.12
C ASP A 30 -9.75 9.83 -1.66
N CYS A 31 -9.33 10.29 -2.84
CA CYS A 31 -8.15 9.79 -3.54
C CYS A 31 -6.81 10.32 -2.99
N HIS A 32 -6.83 11.01 -1.85
CA HIS A 32 -5.64 11.62 -1.25
C HIS A 32 -4.92 10.71 -0.25
N THR A 33 -5.48 9.53 0.06
CA THR A 33 -4.88 8.61 1.04
C THR A 33 -3.70 7.84 0.42
N PRO A 34 -2.50 7.86 1.03
CA PRO A 34 -1.34 7.15 0.50
C PRO A 34 -1.48 5.63 0.62
N LEU A 35 -1.78 4.97 -0.52
CA LEU A 35 -2.06 3.54 -0.59
C LEU A 35 -0.89 2.64 -0.14
N ALA A 36 0.35 3.00 -0.46
CA ALA A 36 1.50 2.14 -0.17
C ALA A 36 1.95 2.17 1.30
N SER A 37 1.63 3.25 2.03
CA SER A 37 2.20 3.53 3.36
C SER A 37 1.69 2.60 4.48
N THR A 38 0.53 1.98 4.26
CA THR A 38 -0.15 1.09 5.21
C THR A 38 0.06 -0.39 4.89
N LEU A 39 0.70 -0.70 3.75
CA LEU A 39 0.89 -2.07 3.30
C LEU A 39 2.02 -2.78 4.07
N PRO A 40 1.88 -4.09 4.35
CA PRO A 40 2.96 -4.88 4.92
C PRO A 40 4.13 -5.00 3.92
N ARG A 41 5.35 -5.20 4.42
CA ARG A 41 6.55 -5.37 3.56
C ARG A 41 6.41 -6.50 2.53
N ALA A 42 5.61 -7.52 2.84
CA ALA A 42 5.36 -8.65 1.96
C ALA A 42 4.57 -8.27 0.68
N SER A 43 3.87 -7.13 0.68
CA SER A 43 3.22 -6.57 -0.50
C SER A 43 4.22 -6.00 -1.51
N PHE A 44 5.49 -5.89 -1.17
CA PHE A 44 6.52 -5.30 -2.02
C PHE A 44 7.44 -6.39 -2.55
N SER A 45 7.63 -6.44 -3.87
CA SER A 45 8.54 -7.34 -4.55
C SER A 45 9.37 -6.59 -5.58
N SER A 46 10.52 -7.13 -5.97
CA SER A 46 11.39 -6.54 -6.98
C SER A 46 12.09 -7.58 -7.83
N SER A 47 12.65 -7.16 -8.97
CA SER A 47 13.52 -7.99 -9.79
C SER A 47 14.77 -8.46 -9.06
N SER A 48 15.35 -7.57 -8.26
CA SER A 48 16.55 -7.80 -7.48
C SER A 48 16.65 -6.78 -6.34
N GLU A 49 17.60 -7.01 -5.43
CA GLU A 49 17.99 -6.10 -4.37
C GLU A 49 19.53 -6.10 -4.23
N LEU A 50 20.12 -4.93 -3.99
CA LEU A 50 21.57 -4.79 -3.83
C LEU A 50 22.10 -5.52 -2.59
N SER A 51 21.32 -5.51 -1.52
CA SER A 51 21.55 -6.29 -0.31
C SER A 51 20.23 -6.44 0.45
N SER A 52 20.24 -7.23 1.53
CA SER A 52 19.06 -7.42 2.39
C SER A 52 18.54 -6.12 3.02
N SER A 53 19.36 -5.07 3.11
CA SER A 53 18.96 -3.74 3.59
C SER A 53 18.41 -2.83 2.47
N HIS A 54 18.51 -3.23 1.21
CA HIS A 54 17.98 -2.51 0.04
C HIS A 54 16.76 -3.21 -0.57
N GLY A 55 16.13 -4.12 0.18
CA GLY A 55 14.99 -4.88 -0.30
C GLY A 55 13.75 -4.04 -0.59
N PRO A 56 12.80 -4.58 -1.36
CA PRO A 56 11.61 -3.86 -1.83
C PRO A 56 10.72 -3.38 -0.69
N GLY A 57 10.72 -4.07 0.46
CA GLY A 57 9.98 -3.66 1.66
C GLY A 57 10.45 -2.36 2.31
N PHE A 58 11.56 -1.77 1.85
CA PHE A 58 12.02 -0.44 2.26
C PHE A 58 11.60 0.67 1.28
N ALA A 59 10.86 0.36 0.22
CA ALA A 59 10.38 1.33 -0.78
C ALA A 59 9.17 2.14 -0.28
N SER A 60 9.34 2.84 0.84
CA SER A 60 8.32 3.70 1.45
C SER A 60 8.82 5.14 1.55
N LEU A 61 7.97 6.08 1.13
CA LEU A 61 8.30 7.51 1.19
C LEU A 61 8.55 7.97 2.63
N ASN A 62 9.53 8.86 2.80
CA ASN A 62 9.96 9.45 4.07
C ASN A 62 10.37 8.46 5.15
N ARG A 63 10.78 7.25 4.76
CA ARG A 63 11.35 6.27 5.69
C ARG A 63 12.87 6.29 5.65
N ARG A 64 13.46 5.84 6.76
CA ARG A 64 14.91 5.69 6.93
C ARG A 64 15.30 4.25 7.30
N ASP A 65 14.33 3.34 7.17
CA ASP A 65 14.50 1.93 7.44
C ASP A 65 15.45 1.30 6.41
N GLY A 66 16.15 0.22 6.80
CA GLY A 66 17.12 -0.43 5.92
C GLY A 66 18.28 0.50 5.54
N ALA A 67 18.68 0.47 4.28
CA ALA A 67 19.65 1.39 3.69
C ALA A 67 19.00 2.64 3.08
N GLY A 68 17.80 3.01 3.56
CA GLY A 68 17.09 4.23 3.16
C GLY A 68 16.16 4.09 1.96
N GLY A 69 15.99 2.89 1.39
CA GLY A 69 15.09 2.64 0.28
C GLY A 69 15.36 1.30 -0.42
N TRP A 70 14.63 1.04 -1.50
CA TRP A 70 14.95 -0.05 -2.41
C TRP A 70 16.08 0.35 -3.37
N SER A 71 16.96 -0.60 -3.70
CA SER A 71 17.92 -0.45 -4.80
C SER A 71 18.14 -1.81 -5.46
N PRO A 72 18.06 -1.90 -6.80
CA PRO A 72 18.33 -3.16 -7.49
C PRO A 72 19.81 -3.52 -7.43
N LEU A 73 20.12 -4.79 -7.66
CA LEU A 73 21.50 -5.27 -7.73
C LEU A 73 22.24 -4.72 -8.94
N VAL A 74 21.54 -4.56 -10.07
CA VAL A 74 22.09 -4.09 -11.34
C VAL A 74 21.40 -2.78 -11.71
N SER A 75 22.18 -1.77 -12.12
CA SER A 75 21.64 -0.48 -12.57
C SER A 75 21.35 -0.50 -14.07
N ASP A 76 20.22 -1.10 -14.47
CA ASP A 76 19.73 -1.08 -15.84
C ASP A 76 18.23 -0.78 -15.93
N LYS A 77 17.72 -0.67 -17.16
CA LYS A 77 16.31 -0.33 -17.46
C LYS A 77 15.32 -1.49 -17.29
N TYR A 78 15.80 -2.69 -16.95
CA TYR A 78 14.97 -3.91 -16.86
C TYR A 78 14.58 -4.23 -15.41
N GLN A 79 15.08 -3.46 -14.45
CA GLN A 79 14.73 -3.63 -13.05
C GLN A 79 13.32 -3.11 -12.76
N TRP A 80 12.64 -3.78 -11.83
CA TRP A 80 11.29 -3.41 -11.45
C TRP A 80 11.08 -3.53 -9.93
N LEU A 81 10.15 -2.71 -9.45
CA LEU A 81 9.57 -2.75 -8.12
C LEU A 81 8.05 -2.89 -8.31
N GLN A 82 7.46 -3.87 -7.64
CA GLN A 82 6.04 -4.16 -7.68
C GLN A 82 5.45 -3.99 -6.28
N ILE A 83 4.25 -3.42 -6.24
CA ILE A 83 3.46 -3.26 -5.02
C ILE A 83 2.12 -3.94 -5.26
N ASP A 84 1.82 -4.95 -4.45
CA ASP A 84 0.51 -5.61 -4.41
C ASP A 84 -0.40 -4.89 -3.41
N LEU A 85 -1.45 -4.26 -3.93
CA LEU A 85 -2.43 -3.51 -3.13
C LEU A 85 -3.44 -4.43 -2.43
N GLY A 86 -3.41 -5.74 -2.69
CA GLY A 86 -4.30 -6.75 -2.09
C GLY A 86 -5.70 -6.79 -2.69
N GLU A 87 -6.24 -5.64 -3.09
CA GLU A 87 -7.52 -5.50 -3.77
C GLU A 87 -7.46 -4.48 -4.92
N ARG A 88 -8.52 -4.44 -5.74
CA ARG A 88 -8.59 -3.52 -6.87
C ARG A 88 -8.83 -2.09 -6.35
N MET A 89 -7.79 -1.27 -6.44
CA MET A 89 -7.79 0.12 -6.00
C MET A 89 -7.63 1.08 -7.18
N GLU A 90 -8.22 2.27 -7.06
CA GLU A 90 -7.95 3.37 -7.99
C GLU A 90 -6.63 4.05 -7.60
N VAL A 91 -5.68 4.09 -8.54
CA VAL A 91 -4.39 4.78 -8.37
C VAL A 91 -4.42 6.06 -9.20
N THR A 92 -4.50 7.21 -8.52
CA THR A 92 -4.62 8.53 -9.16
C THR A 92 -3.28 9.23 -9.33
N ALA A 93 -2.28 8.91 -8.51
CA ALA A 93 -0.96 9.52 -8.55
C ALA A 93 0.14 8.57 -8.04
N VAL A 94 1.38 8.82 -8.46
CA VAL A 94 2.58 8.14 -7.98
C VAL A 94 3.61 9.18 -7.57
N ALA A 95 4.10 9.08 -6.33
CA ALA A 95 5.21 9.88 -5.82
C ALA A 95 6.45 8.98 -5.67
N THR A 96 7.61 9.51 -6.03
CA THR A 96 8.90 8.80 -5.96
C THR A 96 9.89 9.60 -5.12
N GLN A 97 10.84 8.90 -4.50
CA GLN A 97 11.92 9.50 -3.72
C GLN A 97 13.21 8.71 -3.96
N GLY A 98 14.36 9.38 -3.84
CA GLY A 98 15.65 8.70 -3.76
C GLY A 98 15.85 7.98 -2.42
N GLY A 99 16.91 7.19 -2.32
CA GLY A 99 17.26 6.52 -1.06
C GLY A 99 17.75 7.53 -0.02
N TYR A 100 17.26 7.44 1.21
CA TYR A 100 17.75 8.28 2.30
C TYR A 100 19.25 8.05 2.54
N GLY A 101 20.05 9.13 2.56
CA GLY A 101 21.51 9.04 2.71
C GLY A 101 22.26 8.58 1.45
N SER A 102 21.55 8.44 0.32
CA SER A 102 22.11 8.13 -0.99
C SER A 102 22.01 9.32 -1.94
N SER A 103 22.96 9.42 -2.88
CA SER A 103 22.87 10.34 -4.02
C SER A 103 22.14 9.73 -5.22
N ASN A 104 21.59 8.53 -5.09
CA ASN A 104 20.93 7.83 -6.19
C ASN A 104 19.42 8.10 -6.19
N TRP A 105 18.88 8.45 -7.35
CA TRP A 105 17.45 8.58 -7.59
C TRP A 105 17.11 8.16 -9.03
N VAL A 106 15.87 7.74 -9.23
CA VAL A 106 15.33 7.41 -10.55
C VAL A 106 14.80 8.68 -11.20
N THR A 107 15.21 8.95 -12.44
CA THR A 107 14.78 10.15 -13.20
C THR A 107 13.63 9.88 -14.16
N SER A 108 13.45 8.63 -14.59
CA SER A 108 12.35 8.20 -15.45
C SER A 108 11.99 6.75 -15.19
N TYR A 109 10.71 6.41 -15.36
CA TYR A 109 10.19 5.07 -15.14
C TYR A 109 9.03 4.78 -16.08
N LEU A 110 8.79 3.50 -16.33
CA LEU A 110 7.55 3.02 -16.95
C LEU A 110 6.62 2.55 -15.83
N LEU A 111 5.37 3.01 -15.86
CA LEU A 111 4.34 2.51 -14.94
C LEU A 111 3.57 1.39 -15.64
N MET A 112 3.51 0.23 -15.00
CA MET A 112 2.70 -0.90 -15.46
C MET A 112 1.71 -1.29 -14.37
N PHE A 113 0.54 -1.79 -14.77
CA PHE A 113 -0.50 -2.25 -13.86
C PHE A 113 -1.16 -3.54 -14.34
N SER A 114 -1.68 -4.34 -13.42
CA SER A 114 -2.40 -5.57 -13.71
C SER A 114 -3.39 -5.87 -12.58
N ASP A 115 -4.60 -6.33 -12.94
CA ASP A 115 -5.60 -6.79 -11.97
C ASP A 115 -5.30 -8.22 -11.43
N GLY A 116 -4.38 -8.96 -12.07
CA GLY A 116 -4.14 -10.37 -11.73
C GLY A 116 -2.68 -10.82 -11.82
N GLY A 117 -1.74 -9.87 -11.85
CA GLY A 117 -0.29 -10.11 -11.85
C GLY A 117 0.28 -10.82 -13.09
N ARG A 118 -0.54 -11.13 -14.10
CA ARG A 118 -0.11 -11.86 -15.32
C ARG A 118 -0.18 -10.99 -16.58
N ASN A 119 -1.30 -10.29 -16.77
CA ASN A 119 -1.54 -9.44 -17.93
C ASN A 119 -1.23 -8.00 -17.57
N TRP A 120 0.00 -7.58 -17.82
CA TRP A 120 0.46 -6.23 -17.50
C TRP A 120 0.19 -5.27 -18.63
N LYS A 121 -0.36 -4.11 -18.29
CA LYS A 121 -0.59 -2.99 -19.21
C LYS A 121 0.31 -1.85 -18.82
N GLN A 122 0.96 -1.25 -19.81
CA GLN A 122 1.68 -0.02 -19.59
C GLN A 122 0.68 1.14 -19.46
N TYR A 123 0.83 1.94 -18.42
CA TYR A 123 0.17 3.24 -18.35
C TYR A 123 0.79 4.15 -19.40
N GLN A 124 0.01 4.45 -20.44
CA GLN A 124 0.36 5.46 -21.42
C GLN A 124 -0.31 6.75 -20.99
N ARG A 125 0.52 7.76 -20.79
CA ARG A 125 0.13 9.06 -20.32
C ARG A 125 0.05 9.97 -21.54
N GLU A 126 -1.12 10.52 -21.84
CA GLU A 126 -1.23 11.59 -22.86
C GLU A 126 -0.65 12.92 -22.33
N GLU A 127 -0.69 13.19 -21.02
CA GLU A 127 -0.05 14.38 -20.41
C GLU A 127 0.48 14.13 -18.98
N SER A 128 1.67 14.66 -18.71
CA SER A 128 2.50 14.61 -17.49
C SER A 128 1.77 14.42 -16.11
N LEU A 129 1.64 13.20 -15.52
CA LEU A 129 1.56 13.03 -14.05
C LEU A 129 2.68 13.84 -13.41
N LEU A 130 2.26 14.81 -12.60
CA LEU A 130 3.08 15.41 -11.57
C LEU A 130 3.61 14.31 -10.67
N VAL A 131 4.93 14.20 -10.60
CA VAL A 131 5.58 13.60 -9.44
C VAL A 131 5.69 14.72 -8.41
N CYS A 132 4.83 14.69 -7.39
CA CYS A 132 4.97 15.62 -6.26
C CYS A 132 6.26 15.26 -5.51
N LEU A 133 7.25 16.14 -5.59
CA LEU A 133 8.44 16.10 -4.74
C LEU A 133 8.16 16.98 -3.52
N TYR A 134 8.24 16.42 -2.32
CA TYR A 134 8.39 17.17 -1.08
C TYR A 134 9.59 16.62 -0.30
#